data_AF-A0A964AW90-F1
#
_entry.id   AF-A0A964AW90-F1
#
_cell.length_a   1.000
_cell.length_b   1.000
_cell.length_c   1.000
_cell.angle_alpha   90.00
_cell.angle_beta   90.00
_cell.angle_gamma   90.00
#
_symmetry.space_group_name_H-M   'P 1'
#
loop_
_entity.id
_entity.type
_entity.pdbx_description
1 polymer ?
#
loop_
_entity_poly.entity_id
_entity_poly.type
_entity_poly.pdbx_seq_one_letter_code
_entity_poly.pdbx_strand_id
1 'polypeptide(L)'
;MKKLLTLAVLSLSILSFGFLPATAFAAKPTRGGSSPRPAPTLEMKGYDISYPQCGKKLPTDHYFGIVGVNGGNAAKPNDCLADQLVWASKAKSWIKTIKVSSICKHC
;
A
#
# COMPACT_ATOMS: atom_id res chain seq x y z
N MET A 1 51.72 17.23 -14.07
CA MET A 1 51.46 17.81 -12.73
C MET A 1 50.13 18.59 -12.71
N LYS A 2 49.01 17.94 -13.02
CA LYS A 2 47.67 18.57 -13.03
C LYS A 2 46.58 17.69 -12.38
N LYS A 3 46.94 16.51 -11.89
CA LYS A 3 46.03 15.55 -11.23
C LYS A 3 46.17 15.50 -9.70
N LEU A 4 46.92 16.44 -9.13
CA LEU A 4 47.17 16.51 -7.69
C LEU A 4 46.50 17.71 -7.01
N LEU A 5 45.68 18.47 -7.75
CA LEU A 5 45.05 19.71 -7.27
C LEU A 5 43.52 19.64 -7.21
N THR A 6 42.93 18.45 -7.32
CA THR A 6 41.45 18.27 -7.28
C THR A 6 40.97 17.46 -6.07
N LEU A 7 41.85 17.08 -5.14
CA LEU A 7 41.49 16.31 -3.94
C LEU A 7 41.36 17.16 -2.66
N ALA A 8 41.59 18.48 -2.73
CA ALA A 8 41.58 19.37 -1.56
C ALA A 8 40.32 20.25 -1.44
N VAL A 9 39.25 19.96 -2.19
CA VAL A 9 37.98 20.72 -2.12
C VAL A 9 36.83 19.89 -1.51
N LEU A 10 37.10 18.65 -1.08
CA LEU A 10 36.08 17.74 -0.55
C LEU A 10 36.19 17.47 0.96
N SER A 11 36.72 18.40 1.75
CA SER A 11 36.90 18.20 3.21
C SER A 11 36.42 19.35 4.11
N LEU A 12 35.78 20.39 3.58
CA LEU A 12 35.31 21.53 4.39
C LEU A 12 33.83 21.87 4.12
N SER A 13 32.92 20.96 4.46
CA SER A 13 31.47 21.24 4.44
C SER A 13 30.70 20.58 5.59
N ILE A 14 31.39 20.02 6.58
CA ILE A 14 30.78 19.45 7.78
C ILE A 14 31.13 20.39 8.93
N LEU A 15 30.40 21.51 9.10
CA LEU A 15 30.25 22.23 10.37
C LEU A 15 29.29 23.42 10.23
N SER A 16 28.07 23.19 9.72
CA SER A 16 27.06 24.26 9.63
C SER A 16 25.62 23.75 9.70
N PHE A 17 25.33 22.79 10.58
CA PHE A 17 23.95 22.56 11.01
C PHE A 17 23.78 23.21 12.38
N GLY A 18 23.48 24.52 12.33
CA GLY A 18 23.15 25.33 13.49
C GLY A 18 21.98 24.71 14.25
N PHE A 19 22.22 24.46 15.53
CA PHE A 19 21.20 24.08 16.49
C PHE A 19 20.28 25.29 16.71
N LEU A 20 19.10 25.28 16.10
CA LEU A 20 18.06 26.28 16.38
C LEU A 20 17.38 25.90 17.70
N PRO A 21 17.34 26.78 18.73
CA PRO A 21 16.52 26.53 19.91
C PRO A 21 15.05 26.57 19.50
N ALA A 22 14.32 25.49 19.78
CA ALA A 22 12.88 25.46 19.61
C ALA A 22 12.24 26.47 20.56
N THR A 23 11.66 27.54 20.00
CA THR A 23 10.77 28.43 20.77
C THR A 23 9.46 27.69 21.00
N ALA A 24 9.28 27.19 22.23
CA ALA A 24 8.02 26.62 22.67
C ALA A 24 7.01 27.75 22.87
N PHE A 25 6.08 27.93 21.94
CA PHE A 25 4.89 28.74 22.17
C PHE A 25 3.93 27.95 23.07
N ALA A 26 3.79 28.38 24.33
CA ALA A 26 2.75 27.85 25.21
C ALA A 26 1.37 28.26 24.66
N ALA A 27 0.68 27.32 24.00
CA ALA A 27 -0.69 27.53 23.54
C ALA A 27 -1.63 27.70 24.75
N LYS A 28 -2.40 28.78 24.75
CA LYS A 28 -3.44 29.07 25.75
C LYS A 28 -4.47 27.93 25.75
N PRO A 29 -4.84 27.34 26.91
CA PRO A 29 -5.86 26.30 26.94
C PRO A 29 -7.21 26.92 26.58
N THR A 30 -7.66 26.68 25.36
CA THR A 30 -9.04 26.95 24.94
C THR A 30 -9.90 25.85 25.56
N ARG A 31 -10.61 26.20 26.64
CA ARG A 31 -11.71 25.38 27.13
C ARG A 31 -12.80 25.35 26.06
N GLY A 32 -13.20 24.14 25.64
CA GLY A 32 -14.45 23.92 24.93
C GLY A 32 -14.38 23.98 23.41
N GLY A 33 -13.55 23.14 22.81
CA GLY A 33 -13.80 22.67 21.45
C GLY A 33 -14.51 21.33 21.52
N SER A 34 -15.79 21.26 21.13
CA SER A 34 -16.39 19.98 20.78
C SER A 34 -15.53 19.36 19.68
N SER A 35 -14.86 18.25 19.98
CA SER A 35 -14.11 17.48 18.99
C SER A 35 -15.04 17.23 17.80
N PRO A 36 -14.69 17.65 16.57
CA PRO A 36 -15.49 17.34 15.41
C PRO A 36 -15.70 15.83 15.38
N ARG A 37 -16.96 15.37 15.44
CA ARG A 37 -17.28 13.96 15.18
C ARG A 37 -16.61 13.62 13.86
N PRO A 38 -15.70 12.63 13.81
CA PRO A 38 -15.07 12.25 12.56
C PRO A 38 -16.18 12.02 11.53
N ALA A 39 -16.08 12.68 10.39
CA ALA A 39 -16.97 12.40 9.27
C ALA A 39 -16.93 10.87 9.02
N PRO A 40 -18.05 10.24 8.62
CA PRO A 40 -18.05 8.81 8.36
C PRO A 40 -16.97 8.51 7.32
N THR A 41 -15.91 7.84 7.75
CA THR A 41 -14.86 7.35 6.86
C THR A 41 -15.48 6.21 6.06
N LEU A 42 -15.54 6.35 4.73
CA LEU A 42 -15.88 5.23 3.86
C LEU A 42 -14.82 4.13 4.08
N GLU A 43 -15.20 3.06 4.77
CA GLU A 43 -14.31 1.93 5.02
C GLU A 43 -14.23 1.08 3.74
N MET A 44 -13.25 1.37 2.90
CA MET A 44 -13.01 0.62 1.67
C MET A 44 -12.33 -0.70 1.98
N LYS A 45 -13.13 -1.74 2.25
CA LYS A 45 -12.63 -3.07 2.59
C LYS A 45 -12.24 -3.88 1.35
N GLY A 46 -11.03 -4.45 1.36
CA GLY A 46 -10.58 -5.46 0.42
C GLY A 46 -10.42 -6.81 1.07
N TYR A 47 -10.39 -7.87 0.26
CA TYR A 47 -10.26 -9.25 0.73
C TYR A 47 -9.22 -10.00 -0.10
N ASP A 48 -8.41 -10.81 0.58
CA ASP A 48 -7.53 -11.81 -0.01
C ASP A 48 -8.15 -13.20 0.16
N ILE A 49 -8.39 -13.89 -0.95
CA ILE A 49 -8.99 -15.22 -1.00
C ILE A 49 -7.90 -16.19 -1.47
N SER A 50 -7.42 -17.00 -0.54
CA SER A 50 -6.35 -17.97 -0.79
C SER A 50 -6.88 -19.38 -1.06
N TYR A 51 -6.03 -20.22 -1.66
CA TYR A 51 -6.33 -21.60 -2.00
C TYR A 51 -6.21 -22.55 -0.80
N PRO A 52 -7.09 -23.57 -0.65
CA PRO A 52 -8.41 -23.70 -1.26
C PRO A 52 -9.52 -23.07 -0.40
N GLN A 53 -10.39 -22.27 -1.03
CA GLN A 53 -11.65 -21.76 -0.45
C GLN A 53 -12.86 -22.04 -1.37
N CYS A 54 -12.78 -23.12 -2.14
CA CYS A 54 -13.83 -23.59 -3.03
C CYS A 54 -15.18 -23.77 -2.34
N GLY A 55 -16.27 -23.42 -3.03
CA GLY A 55 -17.65 -23.61 -2.56
C GLY A 55 -18.04 -22.76 -1.34
N LYS A 56 -17.20 -21.80 -0.92
CA LYS A 56 -17.52 -20.89 0.19
C LYS A 56 -18.24 -19.65 -0.33
N LYS A 57 -19.14 -19.11 0.50
CA LYS A 57 -19.76 -17.81 0.24
C LYS A 57 -18.71 -16.71 0.42
N LEU A 58 -18.40 -16.03 -0.67
CA LEU A 58 -17.42 -14.93 -0.68
C LEU A 58 -18.09 -13.58 -0.34
N PRO A 59 -17.34 -12.61 0.21
CA PRO A 59 -17.88 -11.29 0.57
C PRO A 59 -18.41 -10.51 -0.64
N THR A 60 -19.58 -9.90 -0.51
CA THR A 60 -20.25 -9.19 -1.62
C THR A 60 -19.90 -7.70 -1.71
N ASP A 61 -19.48 -7.09 -0.59
CA ASP A 61 -19.22 -5.64 -0.48
C ASP A 61 -17.72 -5.32 -0.45
N HIS A 62 -16.96 -5.90 -1.38
CA HIS A 62 -15.52 -5.68 -1.49
C HIS A 62 -15.19 -4.56 -2.48
N TYR A 63 -14.19 -3.75 -2.15
CA TYR A 63 -13.67 -2.70 -3.03
C TYR A 63 -12.51 -3.18 -3.90
N PHE A 64 -11.81 -4.24 -3.49
CA PHE A 64 -10.89 -5.01 -4.31
C PHE A 64 -10.79 -6.45 -3.80
N GLY A 65 -10.39 -7.37 -4.67
CA GLY A 65 -10.17 -8.77 -4.35
C GLY A 65 -8.81 -9.22 -4.86
N ILE A 66 -8.08 -9.98 -4.04
CA ILE A 66 -6.86 -10.71 -4.44
C ILE A 66 -7.19 -12.20 -4.37
N VAL A 67 -6.75 -12.96 -5.38
CA VAL A 67 -7.02 -14.40 -5.48
C VAL A 67 -5.71 -15.15 -5.60
N GLY A 68 -5.48 -16.09 -4.67
CA GLY A 68 -4.33 -16.98 -4.69
C GLY A 68 -4.43 -18.01 -5.83
N VAL A 69 -3.36 -18.14 -6.63
CA VAL A 69 -3.35 -19.04 -7.80
C VAL A 69 -3.01 -20.49 -7.47
N ASN A 70 -2.19 -20.74 -6.45
CA ASN A 70 -1.65 -22.08 -6.16
C ASN A 70 -1.21 -22.32 -4.70
N GLY A 71 -1.55 -21.41 -3.77
CA GLY A 71 -1.16 -21.51 -2.36
C GLY A 71 0.36 -21.55 -2.11
N GLY A 72 1.17 -21.04 -3.03
CA GLY A 72 2.64 -21.10 -2.94
C GLY A 72 3.23 -22.44 -3.37
N ASN A 73 2.43 -23.38 -3.89
CA ASN A 73 2.90 -24.66 -4.43
C ASN A 73 2.77 -24.68 -5.96
N ALA A 74 3.91 -24.73 -6.66
CA ALA A 74 3.93 -24.68 -8.12
C ALA A 74 3.12 -25.79 -8.81
N ALA A 75 2.94 -26.95 -8.17
CA ALA A 75 2.26 -28.10 -8.74
C ALA A 75 0.78 -28.23 -8.36
N LYS A 76 0.22 -27.30 -7.56
CA LYS A 76 -1.16 -27.37 -7.09
C LYS A 76 -1.95 -26.13 -7.47
N PRO A 77 -2.54 -26.07 -8.68
CA PRO A 77 -3.34 -24.93 -9.09
C PRO A 77 -4.61 -24.82 -8.24
N ASN A 78 -5.19 -23.63 -8.21
CA ASN A 78 -6.46 -23.38 -7.58
C ASN A 78 -7.62 -23.80 -8.50
N ASP A 79 -8.28 -24.91 -8.17
CA ASP A 79 -9.40 -25.46 -8.96
C ASP A 79 -10.60 -24.50 -9.06
N CYS A 80 -10.69 -23.51 -8.17
CA CYS A 80 -11.75 -22.48 -8.16
C CYS A 80 -11.26 -21.12 -8.65
N LEU A 81 -10.09 -21.05 -9.29
CA LEU A 81 -9.48 -19.80 -9.73
C LEU A 81 -10.42 -19.00 -10.62
N ALA A 82 -11.11 -19.65 -11.56
CA ALA A 82 -12.04 -18.98 -12.48
C ALA A 82 -13.18 -18.29 -11.72
N ASP A 83 -13.88 -19.03 -10.85
CA ASP A 83 -15.00 -18.50 -10.07
C ASP A 83 -14.57 -17.39 -9.11
N GLN A 84 -13.39 -17.54 -8.50
CA GLN A 84 -12.85 -16.53 -7.58
C GLN A 84 -12.41 -15.28 -8.34
N LEU A 85 -11.89 -15.38 -9.57
CA LEU A 85 -11.61 -14.21 -10.41
C LEU A 85 -12.91 -13.51 -10.85
N VAL A 86 -13.96 -14.28 -11.17
CA VAL A 86 -15.29 -13.71 -11.44
C VAL A 86 -15.85 -13.02 -10.20
N TRP A 87 -15.63 -13.57 -9.00
CA TRP A 87 -15.96 -12.86 -7.76
C TRP A 87 -15.18 -11.55 -7.62
N ALA A 88 -13.86 -11.57 -7.77
CA ALA A 88 -13.00 -10.40 -7.61
C ALA A 88 -13.33 -9.28 -8.62
N SER A 89 -13.81 -9.65 -9.82
CA SER A 89 -14.26 -8.70 -10.85
C SER A 89 -15.48 -7.87 -10.44
N LYS A 90 -16.25 -8.31 -9.44
CA LYS A 90 -17.46 -7.64 -8.95
C LYS A 90 -17.16 -6.55 -7.91
N ALA A 91 -15.88 -6.25 -7.69
CA ALA A 91 -15.45 -5.23 -6.76
C ALA A 91 -16.06 -3.84 -7.06
N LYS A 92 -16.41 -3.10 -6.02
CA LYS A 92 -17.01 -1.75 -6.10
C LYS A 92 -16.04 -0.63 -6.51
N SER A 93 -14.78 -0.96 -6.81
CA SER A 93 -13.75 0.01 -7.19
C SER A 93 -14.22 0.93 -8.31
N TRP A 94 -13.97 2.23 -8.15
CA TRP A 94 -14.17 3.25 -9.18
C TRP A 94 -13.13 3.16 -10.31
N ILE A 95 -12.05 2.39 -10.09
CA ILE A 95 -11.07 2.00 -11.11
C ILE A 95 -11.45 0.59 -11.57
N LYS A 96 -12.14 0.51 -12.71
CA LYS A 96 -12.70 -0.73 -13.27
C LYS A 96 -11.66 -1.59 -14.02
N THR A 97 -10.38 -1.46 -13.71
CA THR A 97 -9.31 -2.17 -14.42
C THR A 97 -8.89 -3.39 -13.62
N ILE A 98 -9.35 -4.57 -14.05
CA ILE A 98 -8.79 -5.84 -13.60
C ILE A 98 -7.40 -5.97 -14.21
N LYS A 99 -6.36 -5.64 -13.44
CA LYS A 99 -4.98 -5.83 -13.88
C LYS A 99 -4.55 -7.25 -13.57
N VAL A 100 -4.85 -8.19 -14.46
CA VAL A 100 -4.17 -9.50 -14.46
C VAL A 100 -2.76 -9.25 -15.00
N SER A 101 -1.81 -8.98 -14.10
CA SER A 101 -0.40 -8.89 -14.48
C SER A 101 0.14 -10.31 -14.66
N SER A 102 -0.01 -10.86 -15.86
CA SER A 102 0.72 -12.06 -16.27
C SER A 102 2.22 -11.77 -16.19
N ILE A 103 2.91 -12.35 -15.21
CA ILE A 103 4.35 -12.19 -15.03
C ILE A 103 5.18 -13.02 -16.02
N CYS A 104 4.54 -13.87 -16.84
CA CYS A 104 5.20 -14.57 -17.93
C CYS A 104 4.60 -14.21 -19.28
N LYS A 105 5.28 -13.32 -20.02
CA LYS A 105 5.12 -13.19 -21.47
C LYS A 105 6.09 -14.11 -22.24
N HIS A 106 7.02 -14.77 -21.54
CA HIS A 106 7.95 -15.76 -22.08
C HIS A 106 8.25 -16.84 -21.02
N CYS A 107 7.18 -17.50 -20.56
CA CYS A 107 7.19 -18.92 -20.27
C CYS A 107 6.43 -19.53 -21.46
#